data_AF-A0A314XKS6-F1
#
_entry.id   AF-A0A314XKS6-F1
#
_cell.length_a   1.000
_cell.length_b   1.000
_cell.length_c   1.000
_cell.angle_alpha   90.00
_cell.angle_beta   90.00
_cell.angle_gamma   90.00
#
_symmetry.space_group_name_H-M   'P 1'
#
loop_
_entity.id
_entity.type
_entity.pdbx_description
1 polymer ?
#
loop_
_entity_poly.entity_id
_entity_poly.type
_entity_poly.pdbx_seq_one_letter_code
_entity_poly.pdbx_strand_id
1 'polypeptide(L)'
;MQVAHLESNIGHYSTVKDNQVVHLHPSSCLDHKPEWIVYHEYVLTSRNFIRTVTNICGDWLAEIMIALEKSGKKLGYGGLTLKDRKQTT
;
A
#
# COMPACT_ATOMS: atom_id res chain seq x y z
N MET A 1 1.03 -7.85 5.49
CA MET A 1 0.55 -6.50 5.82
C MET A 1 -0.45 -6.06 4.76
N GLN A 2 -1.47 -5.30 5.19
CA GLN A 2 -2.49 -4.71 4.32
C GLN A 2 -2.08 -3.27 3.99
N VAL A 3 -1.29 -3.13 2.93
CA VAL A 3 -0.78 -1.83 2.46
C VAL A 3 -1.06 -1.73 0.96
N ALA A 4 -1.37 -0.52 0.49
CA ALA A 4 -1.46 -0.22 -0.92
C ALA A 4 -0.70 1.07 -1.26
N HIS A 5 -0.19 1.13 -2.48
CA HIS A 5 0.56 2.26 -3.05
C HIS A 5 -0.24 2.90 -4.18
N LEU A 6 -0.20 4.24 -4.28
CA LEU A 6 -0.88 4.99 -5.32
C LEU A 6 -0.07 4.98 -6.62
N GLU A 7 -0.66 4.43 -7.67
CA GLU A 7 -0.08 4.47 -9.01
C GLU A 7 -0.35 5.84 -9.65
N SER A 8 0.60 6.78 -9.53
CA SER A 8 0.43 8.18 -9.94
C SER A 8 -0.01 8.37 -11.40
N ASN A 9 0.38 7.47 -12.30
CA ASN A 9 0.03 7.57 -13.72
C ASN A 9 -1.43 7.22 -14.04
N ILE A 10 -2.08 6.40 -13.19
CA ILE A 10 -3.38 5.78 -13.49
C ILE A 10 -4.44 6.15 -12.43
N GLY A 11 -4.01 6.61 -11.25
CA GLY A 11 -4.89 7.13 -10.19
C GLY A 11 -5.65 6.07 -9.39
N HIS A 12 -5.21 4.80 -9.47
CA HIS A 12 -5.68 3.68 -8.65
C HIS A 12 -4.60 3.22 -7.66
N TYR A 13 -4.97 2.39 -6.70
CA TYR A 13 -4.05 1.83 -5.71
C TYR A 13 -3.67 0.39 -6.09
N SER A 14 -2.45 -0.02 -5.78
CA SER A 14 -1.94 -1.37 -5.98
C SER A 14 -1.52 -1.98 -4.65
N THR A 15 -1.99 -3.18 -4.32
CA THR A 15 -1.63 -3.83 -3.05
C THR A 15 -0.19 -4.30 -3.05
N VAL A 16 0.52 -4.03 -1.94
CA VAL A 16 1.96 -4.34 -1.79
C VAL A 16 2.28 -5.84 -1.84
N LYS A 17 1.33 -6.67 -1.43
CA LYS A 17 1.54 -8.12 -1.27
C LYS A 17 1.40 -8.88 -2.59
N ASP A 18 0.35 -8.55 -3.35
CA ASP A 18 -0.15 -9.36 -4.45
C ASP A 18 -0.36 -8.53 -5.74
N ASN A 19 0.09 -7.27 -5.76
CA ASN A 19 -0.07 -6.30 -6.86
C ASN A 19 -1.50 -6.23 -7.42
N GLN A 20 -2.49 -6.35 -6.54
CA GLN A 20 -3.89 -6.27 -6.94
C GLN A 20 -4.29 -4.81 -7.07
N VAL A 21 -4.91 -4.47 -8.21
CA VAL A 21 -5.52 -3.16 -8.42
C VAL A 21 -6.75 -3.04 -7.53
N VAL A 22 -6.77 -1.99 -6.70
CA VAL A 22 -7.84 -1.68 -5.75
C VAL A 22 -8.21 -0.20 -5.81
N HIS A 23 -9.45 0.07 -5.40
CA HIS A 23 -9.98 1.42 -5.31
C HIS A 23 -10.40 1.75 -3.87
N LEU A 24 -10.35 3.03 -3.51
CA LEU A 24 -10.95 3.50 -2.28
C LEU A 24 -12.46 3.27 -2.34
N HIS A 25 -13.01 2.64 -1.30
CA HIS A 25 -14.45 2.49 -1.19
C HIS A 25 -15.13 3.87 -1.04
N PRO A 26 -16.32 4.12 -1.63
CA PRO A 26 -17.02 5.40 -1.52
C PRO A 26 -17.33 5.89 -0.10
N SER A 27 -17.32 4.98 0.89
CA SER A 27 -17.47 5.34 2.31
C SER A 27 -16.18 5.82 2.97
N SER A 28 -15.07 5.88 2.23
CA SER A 28 -13.81 6.42 2.73
C SER A 28 -13.95 7.93 2.92
N CYS A 29 -13.51 8.44 4.08
CA CYS A 29 -13.53 9.87 4.39
C CYS A 29 -12.23 10.59 3.98
N LEU A 30 -11.41 9.98 3.14
CA LEU A 30 -10.13 10.56 2.73
C LEU A 30 -10.38 11.64 1.67
N ASP A 31 -9.96 12.86 1.98
CA ASP A 31 -10.12 14.07 1.17
C ASP A 31 -9.05 14.22 0.07
N HIS A 32 -7.91 13.54 0.25
CA HIS A 32 -6.81 13.48 -0.71
C HIS A 32 -6.44 12.04 -1.06
N LYS A 33 -5.59 11.86 -2.07
CA LYS A 33 -5.01 10.55 -2.44
C LYS A 33 -3.54 10.52 -2.02
N PRO A 34 -3.22 10.08 -0.79
CA PRO A 34 -1.83 9.93 -0.35
C PRO A 34 -1.16 8.77 -1.09
N GLU A 35 0.17 8.84 -1.21
CA GLU A 35 0.97 7.85 -1.92
C GLU A 35 0.90 6.46 -1.26
N TRP A 36 0.93 6.41 0.07
CA TRP A 36 0.90 5.17 0.85
C TRP A 36 -0.30 5.13 1.78
N ILE A 37 -1.00 4.01 1.76
CA ILE A 37 -2.14 3.75 2.64
C ILE A 37 -2.07 2.37 3.26
N VAL A 38 -2.52 2.30 4.52
CA VAL A 38 -2.90 1.05 5.17
C VAL A 38 -4.41 0.90 5.08
N TYR A 39 -4.89 -0.32 4.86
CA TYR A 39 -6.32 -0.64 4.86
C TYR A 39 -6.62 -1.76 5.85
N HIS A 40 -7.84 -1.78 6.38
CA HIS A 40 -8.27 -2.86 7.27
C HIS A 40 -9.00 -3.99 6.53
N GLU A 41 -9.84 -3.63 5.57
CA GLU A 41 -10.74 -4.57 4.91
C GLU A 41 -10.55 -4.54 3.40
N TYR A 42 -10.64 -5.74 2.81
CA TYR A 42 -10.66 -5.95 1.37
C TYR A 42 -12.04 -6.45 0.96
N VAL A 43 -12.68 -5.76 0.03
CA VAL A 43 -14.04 -6.06 -0.42
C VAL A 43 -14.01 -6.42 -1.91
N LEU A 44 -14.22 -7.71 -2.19
CA LEU A 44 -14.28 -8.27 -3.53
C LEU A 44 -15.69 -8.14 -4.11
N THR A 45 -15.83 -7.39 -5.20
CA THR A 45 -17.10 -7.23 -5.95
C THR A 45 -16.81 -7.22 -7.46
N SER A 46 -17.57 -6.46 -8.26
CA SER A 46 -17.24 -6.16 -9.66
C SER A 46 -15.95 -5.35 -9.81
N ARG A 47 -15.57 -4.56 -8.78
CA ARG A 47 -14.24 -3.95 -8.64
C ARG A 47 -13.74 -4.21 -7.22
N ASN A 48 -12.43 -4.28 -7.07
CA ASN A 48 -11.83 -4.50 -5.75
C ASN A 48 -11.79 -3.18 -4.99
N PHE A 49 -12.32 -3.18 -3.78
CA PHE A 49 -12.34 -2.02 -2.91
C PHE A 49 -11.61 -2.28 -1.59
N ILE A 50 -11.01 -1.22 -1.05
CA ILE A 50 -10.43 -1.22 0.29
C ILE A 50 -11.17 -0.23 1.18
N ARG A 51 -11.39 -0.60 2.44
CA ARG A 51 -12.11 0.20 3.45
C ARG A 51 -11.26 0.42 4.70
N THR A 52 -11.66 1.43 5.46
CA THR A 52 -10.99 1.84 6.70
C THR A 52 -9.51 2.09 6.40
N VAL A 53 -9.29 3.11 5.57
CA VAL A 53 -7.96 3.46 5.06
C VAL A 53 -7.35 4.57 5.89
N THR A 54 -6.03 4.49 6.09
CA THR A 54 -5.26 5.49 6.83
C THR A 54 -4.02 5.87 6.01
N ASN A 55 -3.78 7.17 5.87
CA ASN A 55 -2.54 7.75 5.35
C ASN A 55 -1.36 7.29 6.21
N ILE A 56 -0.26 6.88 5.57
CA ILE A 56 1.00 6.58 6.25
C ILE A 56 2.20 7.14 5.49
N CYS A 57 3.31 7.36 6.19
CA CYS A 57 4.61 7.67 5.58
C CYS A 57 5.31 6.37 5.12
N GLY A 58 5.87 6.37 3.91
CA GLY A 58 6.61 5.23 3.36
C GLY A 58 7.86 4.86 4.19
N ASP A 59 8.48 5.83 4.86
CA ASP A 59 9.67 5.58 5.69
C ASP A 59 9.37 4.63 6.87
N TRP A 60 8.17 4.70 7.45
CA TRP A 60 7.76 3.80 8.54
C TRP A 60 7.63 2.34 8.09
N LEU A 61 7.19 2.12 6.85
CA LEU A 61 7.11 0.78 6.28
C LEU A 61 8.50 0.18 6.10
N ALA A 62 9.48 0.98 5.68
CA ALA A 62 10.86 0.53 5.50
C ALA A 62 11.47 0.10 6.84
N GLU A 63 11.30 0.90 7.90
CA GLU A 63 11.80 0.56 9.24
C GLU A 63 11.18 -0.73 9.79
N ILE A 64 9.86 -0.86 9.68
CA ILE A 64 9.13 -2.05 10.13
C ILE A 64 9.52 -3.27 9.28
N MET A 65 9.66 -3.12 7.96
CA MET A 65 10.08 -4.21 7.08
C MET A 65 11.47 -4.71 7.43
N ILE A 66 12.44 -3.81 7.63
CA ILE A 66 13.81 -4.16 8.04
C ILE A 66 13.80 -4.87 9.40
N ALA A 67 12.99 -4.40 10.36
CA ALA A 67 12.87 -5.04 11.67
C ALA A 67 12.24 -6.45 11.56
N LEU A 68 11.24 -6.63 10.69
CA LEU A 68 10.58 -7.91 10.47
C LEU A 68 11.48 -8.92 9.76
N GLU A 69 12.28 -8.49 8.78
CA GLU A 69 13.28 -9.35 8.13
C GLU A 69 14.32 -9.86 9.14
N LYS A 70 14.83 -8.98 10.01
CA LYS A 70 15.77 -9.35 11.08
C LYS A 70 15.17 -10.36 12.07
N SER A 71 13.85 -10.37 12.23
CA SER A 71 13.15 -11.30 13.13
C SER A 71 12.96 -12.72 12.56
N GLY A 72 13.44 -13.00 11.34
CA GLY A 72 13.35 -14.32 10.70
C GLY A 72 11.93 -14.72 10.25
N LYS A 73 10.95 -13.82 10.41
CA LYS A 73 9.58 -14.01 9.92
C LYS A 73 9.54 -13.68 8.42
N LYS A 74 9.54 -14.71 7.57
CA LYS A 74 9.23 -14.54 6.14
C LYS A 74 7.81 -14.02 5.99
N LEU A 75 7.66 -12.76 5.62
CA LEU A 75 6.41 -12.23 5.12
C LEU A 75 6.49 -12.24 3.60
N GLY A 76 5.56 -12.94 2.95
CA GLY A 76 5.46 -13.01 1.50
C GLY A 76 5.04 -11.66 0.90
N TYR A 77 5.95 -10.70 0.87
CA TYR A 77 5.83 -9.45 0.11
C TYR A 77 6.51 -9.66 -1.23
N GLY A 78 5.76 -10.19 -2.19
CA GLY A 78 6.20 -10.20 -3.58
C GLY A 78 5.97 -8.83 -4.18
N GLY A 79 7.04 -8.05 -4.41
CA GLY A 79 7.03 -7.06 -5.49
C GLY A 79 7.55 -5.67 -5.22
N LEU A 80 7.67 -5.19 -3.98
CA LEU A 80 8.20 -3.84 -3.74
C LEU A 80 9.65 -3.88 -3.29
N THR A 81 10.55 -3.78 -4.28
CA THR A 81 11.95 -3.46 -4.04
C THR A 81 12.03 -1.95 -3.81
N LEU A 82 12.66 -1.51 -2.72
CA LEU A 82 12.96 -0.11 -2.35
C LEU A 82 13.87 0.63 -3.36
N LYS A 83 13.59 0.58 -4.68
CA LYS A 83 14.44 1.15 -5.72
C LYS A 83 14.01 2.52 -6.25
N ASP A 84 12.83 3.04 -5.90
CA ASP A 84 12.34 4.28 -6.51
C ASP A 84 12.70 5.58 -5.75
N ARG A 85 13.60 5.52 -4.75
CA ARG A 85 14.11 6.71 -4.05
C ARG A 85 15.48 7.18 -4.56
N LYS A 86 15.72 7.20 -5.88
CA LYS A 86 16.84 7.98 -6.49
C LYS A 86 16.51 8.40 -7.91
N GLN A 87 15.61 9.38 -8.09
CA GLN A 87 15.61 10.24 -9.28
C GLN A 87 14.76 11.52 -9.08
N THR A 88 15.14 12.35 -8.13
CA THR A 88 14.90 13.79 -8.25
C THR A 88 15.95 14.54 -7.44
N THR A 89 16.69 15.39 -8.14
CA THR A 89 17.77 16.30 -7.74
C THR A 89 19.16 15.68 -7.60
#